data_AF-A0A6M8VEH4-F1
#
_entry.id   AF-A0A6M8VEH4-F1
#
_cell.length_a   1.000
_cell.length_b   1.000
_cell.length_c   1.000
_cell.angle_alpha   90.00
_cell.angle_beta   90.00
_cell.angle_gamma   90.00
#
_symmetry.space_group_name_H-M   'P 1'
#
loop_
_entity.id
_entity.type
_entity.pdbx_description
1 polymer ?
#
loop_
_entity_poly.entity_id
_entity_poly.type
_entity_poly.pdbx_seq_one_letter_code
_entity_poly.pdbx_strand_id
1 'polypeptide(L)'
;MKTIQKLILPLLVLLVIFIIYKFYFAKSGLGSFDDFDPNNTAVKEIRVQLVIDRGISRQGDGFVFYASDKNGNIKMVNGETALPEGIDNAEIIVLKGHLSGNSFHAHEVNLN
;
A
#
# COMPACT_ATOMS: atom_id res chain seq x y z
N MET A 1 3.18 -13.43 -44.44
CA MET A 1 3.58 -14.53 -43.54
C MET A 1 4.97 -14.33 -42.91
N LYS A 2 6.03 -14.07 -43.70
CA LYS A 2 7.40 -13.86 -43.16
C LYS A 2 7.56 -12.62 -42.27
N THR A 3 6.78 -11.57 -42.51
CA THR A 3 6.83 -10.31 -41.75
C THR A 3 6.24 -10.44 -40.35
N ILE A 4 5.15 -11.21 -40.19
CA ILE A 4 4.51 -11.46 -38.89
C ILE A 4 5.43 -12.28 -37.99
N GLN A 5 6.11 -13.30 -38.54
CA GLN A 5 7.09 -14.08 -37.77
C GLN A 5 8.26 -13.23 -37.26
N LYS A 6 8.72 -12.25 -38.05
CA LYS A 6 9.79 -11.33 -37.62
C LYS A 6 9.38 -10.39 -36.49
N LEU A 7 8.07 -10.18 -36.28
CA LEU A 7 7.54 -9.31 -35.24
C LEU A 7 7.31 -10.02 -33.89
N ILE A 8 7.37 -11.36 -33.87
CA ILE A 8 7.12 -12.13 -32.63
C ILE A 8 8.15 -11.79 -31.56
N LEU A 9 9.44 -11.78 -31.89
CA LEU A 9 10.50 -11.47 -30.94
C LEU A 9 10.41 -10.05 -30.36
N PRO A 10 10.32 -8.97 -31.17
CA PRO A 10 10.18 -7.62 -30.62
C PRO A 10 8.89 -7.42 -29.83
N LEU A 11 7.78 -8.07 -30.23
CA LEU A 11 6.53 -8.05 -29.46
C LEU A 11 6.72 -8.69 -28.07
N LEU A 12 7.43 -9.82 -28.00
CA LEU A 12 7.68 -10.54 -26.76
C LEU A 12 8.58 -9.72 -25.82
N VAL A 13 9.60 -9.05 -26.37
CA VAL A 13 10.44 -8.12 -25.60
C VAL A 13 9.60 -6.96 -25.03
N LEU A 14 8.74 -6.35 -25.86
CA LEU A 14 7.82 -5.30 -25.39
C LEU A 14 6.86 -5.80 -24.30
N LEU A 15 6.35 -7.03 -24.43
CA LEU A 15 5.49 -7.64 -23.43
C LEU A 15 6.21 -7.80 -22.09
N VAL A 16 7.45 -8.31 -22.09
CA VAL A 16 8.24 -8.48 -20.87
C VAL A 16 8.54 -7.12 -20.21
N ILE A 17 8.93 -6.11 -21.00
CA ILE A 17 9.14 -4.75 -20.49
C ILE A 17 7.85 -4.20 -19.88
N PHE A 18 6.71 -4.39 -20.53
CA PHE A 18 5.41 -3.97 -20.02
C PHE A 18 5.07 -4.65 -18.68
N ILE A 19 5.28 -5.97 -18.56
CA ILE A 19 5.07 -6.71 -17.30
C ILE A 19 5.95 -6.14 -16.20
N ILE A 20 7.26 -6.00 -16.43
CA ILE A 20 8.19 -5.44 -15.43
C ILE A 20 7.75 -4.04 -15.03
N TYR A 21 7.43 -3.18 -15.99
CA TYR A 21 6.96 -1.83 -15.71
C TYR A 21 5.70 -1.83 -14.85
N LYS A 22 4.69 -2.64 -15.18
CA LYS A 22 3.42 -2.67 -14.46
C LYS A 22 3.55 -3.18 -13.02
N PHE A 23 4.38 -4.20 -12.78
CA PHE A 23 4.53 -4.80 -11.45
C PHE A 23 5.54 -4.08 -10.56
N TYR A 24 6.59 -3.48 -11.13
CA TYR A 24 7.67 -2.85 -10.35
C TYR A 24 7.59 -1.33 -10.31
N PHE A 25 7.12 -0.67 -11.37
CA PHE A 25 7.21 0.79 -11.52
C PHE A 25 5.84 1.49 -11.51
N ALA A 26 4.79 0.87 -12.04
CA ALA A 26 3.45 1.43 -12.06
C ALA A 26 2.71 1.26 -10.72
N LYS A 27 3.38 1.56 -9.59
CA LYS A 27 2.75 1.66 -8.25
C LYS A 27 1.85 2.91 -8.19
N SER A 28 0.86 3.00 -9.07
CA SER A 28 -0.16 4.04 -9.06
C SER A 28 -1.48 3.40 -8.64
N GLY A 29 -1.77 3.46 -7.33
CA GLY A 29 -3.02 2.93 -6.78
C GLY A 29 -2.91 2.59 -5.30
N LEU A 30 -4.05 2.30 -4.68
CA LEU A 30 -4.10 1.71 -3.36
C LEU A 30 -3.61 0.25 -3.42
N GLY A 31 -2.94 -0.21 -2.37
CA GLY A 31 -2.59 -1.62 -2.17
C GLY A 31 -3.76 -2.41 -1.55
N SER A 32 -3.52 -3.66 -1.16
CA SER A 32 -4.51 -4.47 -0.42
C SER A 32 -3.93 -5.01 0.88
N PHE A 33 -4.74 -5.00 1.95
CA PHE A 33 -4.36 -5.68 3.19
C PHE A 33 -4.31 -7.21 3.01
N ASP A 34 -4.99 -7.75 2.01
CA ASP A 34 -4.99 -9.19 1.70
C ASP A 34 -3.61 -9.65 1.14
N ASP A 35 -2.75 -8.71 0.73
CA ASP A 35 -1.36 -8.99 0.30
C ASP A 35 -0.40 -9.23 1.51
N PHE A 36 -0.92 -9.12 2.74
CA PHE A 36 -0.20 -9.32 4.00
C PHE A 36 -0.66 -10.62 4.67
N ASP A 37 0.31 -11.42 5.13
CA ASP A 37 0.04 -12.61 5.94
C ASP A 37 0.01 -12.20 7.43
N PRO A 38 -1.13 -12.35 8.14
CA PRO A 38 -1.25 -11.99 9.56
C PRO A 38 -0.30 -12.76 10.49
N ASN A 39 0.28 -13.87 10.03
CA ASN A 39 1.24 -14.68 10.77
C ASN A 39 2.69 -14.34 10.41
N ASN A 40 2.91 -13.31 9.59
CA ASN A 40 4.22 -12.88 9.14
C ASN A 40 4.50 -11.44 9.56
N THR A 41 5.60 -11.22 10.28
CA THR A 41 6.02 -9.91 10.79
C THR A 41 6.90 -9.13 9.80
N ALA A 42 7.06 -9.62 8.57
CA ALA A 42 7.82 -8.92 7.53
C ALA A 42 7.21 -7.55 7.23
N VAL A 43 8.02 -6.51 7.40
CA VAL A 43 7.63 -5.13 7.11
C VAL A 43 7.50 -4.93 5.61
N LYS A 44 6.32 -4.54 5.16
CA LYS A 44 6.02 -4.19 3.77
C LYS A 44 5.31 -2.83 3.70
N GLU A 45 5.36 -2.24 2.53
CA GLU A 45 4.73 -0.97 2.22
C GLU A 45 3.34 -1.17 1.59
N ILE A 46 2.37 -0.37 2.00
CA ILE A 46 1.02 -0.32 1.40
C ILE A 46 0.53 1.13 1.31
N ARG A 47 0.03 1.50 0.13
CA ARG A 47 -0.74 2.74 -0.08
C ARG A 47 -2.20 2.50 0.27
N VAL A 48 -2.76 3.30 1.14
CA VAL A 48 -4.14 3.15 1.61
C VAL A 48 -4.82 4.51 1.69
N GLN A 49 -6.15 4.50 1.62
CA GLN A 49 -6.96 5.69 1.85
C GLN A 49 -7.17 5.87 3.35
N LEU A 50 -6.93 7.07 3.87
CA LEU A 50 -7.24 7.40 5.26
C LEU A 50 -8.76 7.54 5.41
N VAL A 51 -9.34 6.88 6.42
CA VAL A 51 -10.77 7.00 6.73
C VAL A 51 -10.95 8.19 7.69
N ILE A 52 -10.89 9.41 7.13
CA ILE A 52 -10.89 10.67 7.87
C ILE A 52 -12.12 10.78 8.80
N ASP A 53 -13.28 10.29 8.38
CA ASP A 53 -14.53 10.33 9.16
C ASP A 53 -14.44 9.61 10.52
N ARG A 54 -13.49 8.68 10.68
CA ARG A 54 -13.26 7.97 11.96
C ARG A 54 -12.24 8.66 12.87
N GLY A 55 -11.60 9.72 12.37
CA GLY A 55 -10.59 10.49 13.09
C GLY A 55 -9.30 9.72 13.39
N ILE A 56 -8.37 10.42 14.02
CA ILE A 56 -7.09 9.89 14.49
C ILE A 56 -7.04 10.05 16.01
N SER A 57 -6.92 8.93 16.73
CA SER A 57 -6.77 8.91 18.18
C SER A 57 -5.29 8.82 18.54
N ARG A 58 -4.78 9.77 19.33
CA ARG A 58 -3.43 9.69 19.92
C ARG A 58 -3.53 9.03 21.29
N GLN A 59 -2.78 7.96 21.52
CA GLN A 59 -2.77 7.19 22.78
C GLN A 59 -1.35 7.17 23.33
N GLY A 60 -1.03 8.11 24.22
CA GLY A 60 0.34 8.31 24.70
C GLY A 60 1.28 8.69 23.55
N ASP A 61 2.36 7.91 23.39
CA ASP A 61 3.30 8.05 22.28
C ASP A 61 2.83 7.37 20.98
N GLY A 62 1.70 6.64 21.04
CA GLY A 62 1.14 5.94 19.90
C GLY A 62 -0.07 6.62 19.26
N PHE A 63 -0.52 6.04 18.16
CA PHE A 63 -1.72 6.45 17.44
C PHE A 63 -2.58 5.25 17.05
N VAL A 64 -3.86 5.54 16.82
CA VAL A 64 -4.83 4.62 16.22
C VAL A 64 -5.69 5.40 15.24
N PHE A 65 -5.80 4.89 14.02
CA PHE A 65 -6.75 5.38 13.01
C PHE A 65 -7.25 4.22 12.15
N TYR A 66 -8.06 4.52 11.13
CA TYR A 66 -8.57 3.54 10.19
C TYR A 66 -8.17 3.88 8.77
N ALA A 67 -7.82 2.87 7.98
CA ALA A 67 -7.49 3.03 6.58
C ALA A 67 -8.24 1.99 5.73
N SER A 68 -8.63 2.39 4.52
CA SER A 68 -9.26 1.55 3.51
C SER A 68 -8.27 1.18 2.43
N ASP A 69 -8.25 -0.09 2.03
CA ASP A 69 -7.47 -0.57 0.90
C ASP A 69 -8.21 -0.44 -0.44
N LYS A 70 -7.60 -0.93 -1.54
CA LYS A 70 -8.19 -0.91 -2.89
C LYS A 70 -9.49 -1.69 -3.04
N ASN A 71 -9.75 -2.63 -2.13
CA ASN A 71 -10.93 -3.49 -2.12
C ASN A 71 -12.04 -2.92 -1.20
N GLY A 72 -11.80 -1.78 -0.55
CA GLY A 72 -12.72 -1.21 0.45
C GLY A 72 -12.58 -1.87 1.83
N ASN A 73 -11.57 -2.71 2.04
CA ASN A 73 -11.35 -3.32 3.35
C ASN A 73 -10.81 -2.27 4.31
N ILE A 74 -11.60 -1.95 5.34
CA ILE A 74 -11.20 -1.03 6.39
C ILE A 74 -10.50 -1.81 7.50
N LYS A 75 -9.25 -1.44 7.81
CA LYS A 75 -8.49 -1.98 8.94
C LYS A 75 -8.13 -0.87 9.91
N MET A 76 -8.06 -1.25 11.19
CA MET A 76 -7.44 -0.43 12.21
C MET A 76 -5.94 -0.40 11.94
N VAL A 77 -5.35 0.79 12.04
CA VAL A 77 -3.92 1.03 11.92
C VAL A 77 -3.44 1.62 13.23
N ASN A 78 -2.42 1.02 13.82
CA ASN A 78 -1.84 1.47 15.08
C ASN A 78 -0.32 1.45 15.02
N GLY A 79 0.32 2.32 15.78
CA GLY A 79 1.77 2.41 15.83
C GLY A 79 2.24 3.32 16.95
N GLU A 80 3.53 3.25 17.24
CA GLU A 80 4.20 4.06 18.27
C GLU A 80 5.08 5.17 17.67
N THR A 81 4.98 5.38 16.36
CA THR A 81 5.77 6.39 15.65
C THR A 81 5.04 7.73 15.59
N ALA A 82 5.81 8.81 15.44
CA ALA A 82 5.24 10.13 15.21
C ALA A 82 4.49 10.14 13.87
N LEU A 83 3.26 10.65 13.88
CA LEU A 83 2.52 10.89 12.64
C LEU A 83 3.07 12.13 11.92
N PRO A 84 3.14 12.11 10.58
CA PRO A 84 3.62 13.26 9.83
C PRO A 84 2.67 14.45 9.98
N GLU A 85 3.24 15.66 9.99
CA GLU A 85 2.45 16.89 10.02
C GLU A 85 1.53 16.97 8.80
N GLY A 86 0.25 17.30 9.02
CA GLY A 86 -0.74 17.41 7.95
C GLY A 86 -1.47 16.11 7.60
N ILE A 87 -1.26 15.01 8.34
CA ILE A 87 -2.00 13.76 8.15
C ILE A 87 -3.53 13.92 8.20
N ASP A 88 -4.03 14.87 8.99
CA ASP A 88 -5.47 15.13 9.12
C ASP A 88 -6.13 15.58 7.80
N ASN A 89 -5.33 16.06 6.84
CA ASN A 89 -5.79 16.49 5.51
C ASN A 89 -5.44 15.48 4.41
N ALA A 90 -4.81 14.35 4.75
CA ALA A 90 -4.32 13.39 3.78
C ALA A 90 -5.43 12.42 3.36
N GLU A 91 -5.73 12.34 2.07
CA GLU A 91 -6.66 11.32 1.56
C GLU A 91 -5.96 9.97 1.41
N ILE A 92 -4.71 9.97 0.93
CA ILE A 92 -3.92 8.77 0.68
C ILE A 92 -2.63 8.87 1.48
N ILE A 93 -2.32 7.79 2.20
CA ILE A 93 -1.10 7.64 2.99
C ILE A 93 -0.37 6.37 2.62
N VAL A 94 0.93 6.36 2.90
CA VAL A 94 1.79 5.20 2.74
C VAL A 94 2.11 4.66 4.12
N LEU A 95 1.71 3.42 4.38
CA LEU A 95 2.05 2.70 5.61
C LEU A 95 3.20 1.74 5.33
N LYS A 96 4.19 1.70 6.22
CA LYS A 96 5.14 0.59 6.29
C LYS A 96 4.96 -0.14 7.60
N GLY A 97 4.77 -1.44 7.53
CA GLY A 97 4.47 -2.25 8.70
C GLY A 97 4.09 -3.67 8.35
N HIS A 98 3.40 -4.32 9.26
CA HIS A 98 2.91 -5.68 9.07
C HIS A 98 1.48 -5.81 9.62
N LEU A 99 0.76 -6.80 9.12
CA LEU A 99 -0.57 -7.14 9.62
C LEU A 99 -0.39 -8.09 10.81
N SER A 100 -1.05 -7.80 11.93
CA SER A 100 -1.08 -8.68 13.10
C SER A 100 -2.52 -8.89 13.51
N GLY A 101 -3.01 -10.13 13.39
CA GLY A 101 -4.43 -10.43 13.59
C GLY A 101 -5.33 -9.61 12.65
N ASN A 102 -6.10 -8.66 13.21
CA ASN A 102 -7.04 -7.85 12.45
C ASN A 102 -6.64 -6.35 12.36
N SER A 103 -5.46 -5.98 12.84
CA SER A 103 -4.94 -4.62 12.80
C SER A 103 -3.59 -4.55 12.08
N PHE A 104 -3.32 -3.41 11.46
CA PHE A 104 -2.06 -3.12 10.82
C PHE A 104 -1.15 -2.36 11.78
N HIS A 105 -0.01 -2.95 12.13
CA HIS A 105 1.00 -2.31 12.95
C HIS A 105 1.93 -1.49 12.07
N ALA A 106 1.73 -0.18 12.05
CA ALA A 106 2.52 0.77 11.28
C ALA A 106 3.78 1.18 12.06
N HIS A 107 4.93 0.94 11.43
CA HIS A 107 6.23 1.40 11.92
C HIS A 107 6.57 2.79 11.34
N GLU A 108 6.05 3.10 10.16
CA GLU A 108 6.23 4.38 9.47
C GLU A 108 4.92 4.74 8.77
N VAL A 109 4.54 6.02 8.86
CA VAL A 109 3.40 6.60 8.15
C VAL A 109 3.91 7.81 7.38
N ASN A 110 3.80 7.77 6.06
CA ASN A 110 4.21 8.88 5.21
C ASN A 110 3.02 9.48 4.49
N LEU A 111 3.07 10.80 4.34
CA LEU A 111 2.25 11.49 3.36
C LEU A 111 2.80 11.12 1.98
N ASN A 112 1.89 10.65 1.14
CA ASN A 112 2.21 10.10 -0.14
C ASN A 112 2.92 11.07 -1.10
#